data_AF-A0A1I9LUG0-F1
#
_entry.id   AF-A0A1I9LUG0-F1
#
_cell.length_a   1.000
_cell.length_b   1.000
_cell.length_c   1.000
_cell.angle_alpha   90.00
_cell.angle_beta   90.00
_cell.angle_gamma   90.00
#
_symmetry.space_group_name_H-M   'P 1'
#
loop_
_entity.id
_entity.type
_entity.pdbx_description
1 polymer ?
#
loop_
_entity_poly.entity_id
_entity_poly.type
_entity_poly.pdbx_seq_one_letter_code
_entity_poly.pdbx_strand_id
1 'polypeptide(L)'
;GLASRPRRKAELLASELQKAQSSSANNSSLQQYARNTLNNLENGIQPTPGDTMIDIENLHEVVASYRYEDLNLRAFNSIENFIDSLEAGRSSQSRQRAIVRDYPNVHHFAVDVKHHENGASTLIVLESASAGNEIALPGYTKLASMLRSKFGGSARMVVIEAEAQKSLNDCVIFALDFALAAYQKRNSVFEGWH
;
A
#
# COMPACT_ATOMS: atom_id res chain seq x y z
N GLY A 1 13.07 23.13 10.61
CA GLY A 1 12.17 22.53 11.62
C GLY A 1 10.86 22.12 10.96
N LEU A 2 10.21 21.05 11.44
CA LEU A 2 8.97 20.51 10.87
C LEU A 2 7.83 21.52 10.83
N ALA A 3 6.99 21.46 9.79
CA ALA A 3 5.71 22.19 9.75
C ALA A 3 4.75 21.71 10.86
N SER A 4 3.73 22.51 11.18
CA SER A 4 2.84 22.28 12.34
C SER A 4 2.15 20.91 12.35
N ARG A 5 1.61 20.48 11.20
CA ARG A 5 0.94 19.17 11.08
C ARG A 5 1.91 17.98 11.24
N PRO A 6 3.02 17.89 10.50
CA PRO A 6 4.04 16.87 10.74
C PRO A 6 4.59 16.86 12.16
N ARG A 7 4.82 18.03 12.78
CA ARG A 7 5.29 18.14 14.16
C ARG A 7 4.33 17.47 15.14
N ARG A 8 3.03 17.78 15.05
CA ARG A 8 2.01 17.15 15.90
C ARG A 8 1.97 15.63 15.72
N LYS A 9 2.16 15.12 14.50
CA LYS A 9 2.25 13.67 14.24
C LYS A 9 3.48 13.05 14.89
N ALA A 10 4.63 13.71 14.81
CA ALA A 10 5.86 13.26 15.45
C ALA A 10 5.73 13.23 16.98
N GLU A 11 5.14 14.28 17.58
CA GLU A 11 4.86 14.33 19.03
C GLU A 11 3.96 13.18 19.49
N LEU A 12 2.91 12.85 18.71
CA LEU A 12 2.03 11.71 18.99
C LEU A 12 2.79 10.38 18.89
N LEU A 13 3.58 10.18 17.83
CA LEU A 13 4.39 8.97 17.67
C LEU A 13 5.39 8.80 18.82
N ALA A 14 6.06 9.88 19.25
CA ALA A 14 6.98 9.86 20.38
C ALA A 14 6.28 9.47 21.69
N SER A 15 5.07 10.01 21.93
CA SER A 15 4.27 9.65 23.11
C SER A 15 3.86 8.18 23.11
N GLU A 16 3.41 7.65 21.97
CA GLU A 16 3.03 6.23 21.88
C GLU A 16 4.23 5.29 22.01
N LEU A 17 5.38 5.66 21.44
CA LEU A 17 6.63 4.91 21.61
C LEU A 17 7.04 4.82 23.09
N GLN A 18 6.96 5.94 23.83
CA GLN A 18 7.28 5.96 25.25
C GLN A 18 6.35 5.06 26.07
N LYS A 19 5.05 5.04 25.75
CA LYS A 19 4.07 4.15 26.38
C LYS A 19 4.39 2.68 26.08
N ALA A 20 4.68 2.35 24.83
CA ALA A 20 5.00 0.99 24.40
C ALA A 20 6.27 0.43 25.10
N GLN A 21 7.28 1.28 25.29
CA GLN A 21 8.49 0.92 26.04
C GLN A 21 8.21 0.69 27.53
N SER A 22 7.26 1.44 28.09
CA SER A 22 6.90 1.35 29.51
C SER A 22 5.98 0.17 29.84
N SER A 23 5.25 -0.35 28.84
CA SER A 23 4.27 -1.44 29.00
C SER A 23 4.81 -2.83 28.65
N SER A 24 6.12 -2.98 28.41
CA SER A 24 6.75 -4.22 27.91
C SER A 24 6.10 -4.76 26.62
N ALA A 25 5.57 -3.87 25.78
CA ALA A 25 5.00 -4.27 24.50
C ALA A 25 6.09 -4.87 23.60
N ASN A 26 6.00 -6.18 23.33
CA ASN A 26 7.02 -6.99 22.67
C ASN A 26 7.05 -6.83 21.13
N ASN A 27 7.17 -5.61 20.61
CA ASN A 27 7.50 -5.41 19.20
C ASN A 27 8.69 -4.46 19.04
N SER A 28 9.88 -5.02 19.23
CA SER A 28 11.14 -4.29 19.12
C SER A 28 11.38 -3.73 17.71
N SER A 29 10.88 -4.40 16.67
CA SER A 29 10.96 -3.96 15.27
C SER A 29 10.19 -2.66 15.06
N LEU A 30 8.89 -2.62 15.40
CA LEU A 30 8.07 -1.41 15.26
C LEU A 30 8.57 -0.27 16.15
N GLN A 31 9.07 -0.58 17.35
CA GLN A 31 9.67 0.45 18.21
C GLN A 31 10.94 1.04 17.59
N GLN A 32 11.79 0.21 16.97
CA GLN A 32 12.98 0.69 16.27
C GLN A 32 12.61 1.51 15.04
N TYR A 33 11.63 1.06 14.28
CA TYR A 33 11.10 1.78 13.14
C TYR A 33 10.57 3.17 13.54
N ALA A 34 9.77 3.25 14.62
CA ALA A 34 9.29 4.51 15.16
C ALA A 34 10.44 5.45 15.58
N ARG A 35 11.49 4.93 16.22
CA ARG A 35 12.69 5.72 16.58
C ARG A 35 13.40 6.29 15.35
N ASN A 36 13.63 5.45 14.33
CA ASN A 36 14.27 5.88 13.10
C ASN A 36 13.45 6.99 12.41
N THR A 37 12.13 6.81 12.31
CA THR A 37 11.23 7.82 11.74
C THR A 37 11.29 9.15 12.50
N LEU A 38 11.28 9.12 13.84
CA LEU A 38 11.40 10.33 14.65
C LEU A 38 12.74 11.04 14.45
N ASN A 39 13.84 10.28 14.42
CA ASN A 39 15.17 10.82 14.17
C ASN A 39 15.29 11.45 12.77
N ASN A 40 14.73 10.80 11.74
CA ASN A 40 14.74 11.34 10.38
C ASN A 40 13.94 12.63 10.29
N LEU A 41 12.76 12.69 10.92
CA LEU A 41 11.91 13.88 10.97
C LEU A 41 12.56 15.05 11.72
N GLU A 42 13.22 14.79 12.84
CA GLU A 42 13.92 15.81 13.63
C GLU A 42 15.08 16.46 12.84
N ASN A 43 15.84 15.63 12.13
CA ASN A 43 17.03 16.05 11.39
C ASN A 43 16.76 16.45 9.93
N GLY A 44 15.52 16.33 9.45
CA GLY A 44 15.15 16.62 8.06
C GLY A 44 15.80 15.67 7.04
N ILE A 45 16.10 14.44 7.46
CA ILE A 45 16.72 13.41 6.63
C ILE A 45 15.65 12.85 5.67
N GLN A 46 15.98 12.81 4.38
CA GLN A 46 15.12 12.20 3.37
C GLN A 46 15.20 10.66 3.45
N PRO A 47 14.09 9.95 3.16
CA PRO A 47 14.08 8.50 3.11
C PRO A 47 15.13 7.93 2.16
N THR A 48 15.82 6.90 2.63
CA THR A 48 16.88 6.16 1.93
C THR A 48 16.38 4.79 1.49
N PRO A 49 17.12 4.06 0.63
CA PRO A 49 16.75 2.67 0.31
C PRO A 49 16.66 1.76 1.53
N GLY A 50 17.41 2.05 2.60
CA GLY A 50 17.33 1.33 3.86
C GLY A 50 16.00 1.56 4.57
N ASP A 51 15.47 2.80 4.52
CA ASP A 51 14.15 3.11 5.07
C ASP A 51 13.04 2.37 4.30
N THR A 52 13.13 2.29 2.96
CA THR A 52 12.22 1.48 2.15
C THR A 52 12.19 0.01 2.59
N MET A 53 13.36 -0.57 2.89
CA MET A 53 13.42 -1.96 3.35
C MET A 53 12.76 -2.14 4.72
N ILE A 54 12.94 -1.18 5.64
CA ILE A 54 12.26 -1.19 6.93
C ILE A 54 10.74 -1.07 6.74
N ASP A 55 10.26 -0.20 5.84
CA ASP A 55 8.84 -0.09 5.50
C ASP A 55 8.28 -1.43 5.00
N ILE A 56 9.01 -2.12 4.11
CA ILE A 56 8.64 -3.44 3.58
C ILE A 56 8.54 -4.48 4.69
N GLU A 57 9.55 -4.55 5.56
CA GLU A 57 9.62 -5.53 6.65
C GLU A 57 8.47 -5.38 7.65
N ASN A 58 8.01 -4.15 7.89
CA ASN A 58 6.96 -3.84 8.85
C ASN A 58 5.57 -3.69 8.21
N LEU A 59 5.46 -3.73 6.88
CA LEU A 59 4.21 -3.42 6.15
C LEU A 59 3.02 -4.28 6.59
N HIS A 60 3.22 -5.59 6.78
CA HIS A 60 2.13 -6.49 7.19
C HIS A 60 1.56 -6.14 8.56
N GLU A 61 2.42 -5.79 9.51
CA GLU A 61 2.01 -5.40 10.86
C GLU A 61 1.30 -4.05 10.84
N VAL A 62 1.82 -3.10 10.05
CA VAL A 62 1.19 -1.79 9.85
C VAL A 62 -0.20 -1.97 9.24
N VAL A 63 -0.34 -2.77 8.17
CA VAL A 63 -1.64 -3.06 7.54
C VAL A 63 -2.60 -3.73 8.51
N ALA A 64 -2.15 -4.70 9.32
CA ALA A 64 -2.98 -5.41 10.29
C ALA A 64 -3.53 -4.51 11.42
N SER A 65 -2.94 -3.33 11.62
CA SER A 65 -3.42 -2.32 12.58
C SER A 65 -4.66 -1.57 12.09
N TYR A 66 -4.92 -1.52 10.77
CA TYR A 66 -6.08 -0.85 10.19
C TYR A 66 -7.31 -1.77 10.19
N ARG A 67 -8.09 -1.73 11.27
CA ARG A 67 -9.27 -2.59 11.50
C ARG A 67 -10.60 -1.87 11.25
N TYR A 68 -10.72 -1.19 10.12
CA TYR A 68 -11.98 -0.55 9.74
C TYR A 68 -12.90 -1.57 9.05
N GLU A 69 -14.20 -1.45 9.32
CA GLU A 69 -15.23 -2.26 8.66
C GLU A 69 -15.18 -2.06 7.13
N ASP A 70 -15.29 -3.15 6.39
CA ASP A 70 -15.22 -3.21 4.91
C ASP A 70 -13.94 -2.65 4.27
N LEU A 71 -12.90 -2.40 5.05
CA LEU A 71 -11.62 -1.95 4.51
C LEU A 71 -10.96 -3.07 3.69
N ASN A 72 -10.90 -4.28 4.24
CA ASN A 72 -10.29 -5.46 3.63
C ASN A 72 -8.90 -5.13 3.02
N LEU A 73 -8.08 -4.40 3.78
CA LEU A 73 -6.73 -4.01 3.39
C LEU A 73 -5.77 -5.18 3.59
N ARG A 74 -4.96 -5.48 2.58
CA ARG A 74 -3.98 -6.58 2.60
C ARG A 74 -2.69 -6.15 1.93
N ALA A 75 -1.55 -6.58 2.49
CA ALA A 75 -0.26 -6.46 1.85
C ALA A 75 0.11 -7.77 1.15
N PHE A 76 0.77 -7.67 0.00
CA PHE A 76 1.23 -8.81 -0.79
C PHE A 76 2.69 -8.63 -1.17
N ASN A 77 3.50 -9.65 -0.87
CA ASN A 77 4.94 -9.64 -1.13
C ASN A 77 5.27 -9.90 -2.61
N SER A 78 4.29 -10.24 -3.44
CA SER A 78 4.44 -10.46 -4.88
C SER A 78 3.11 -10.28 -5.61
N ILE A 79 3.19 -10.06 -6.92
CA ILE A 79 2.04 -10.04 -7.82
C ILE A 79 1.35 -11.42 -7.85
N GLU A 80 2.12 -12.50 -7.76
CA GLU A 80 1.63 -13.87 -7.71
C GLU A 80 0.70 -14.09 -6.52
N ASN A 81 1.13 -13.71 -5.31
CA ASN A 81 0.30 -13.84 -4.11
C ASN A 81 -0.97 -12.98 -4.20
N PHE A 82 -0.87 -11.81 -4.83
CA PHE A 82 -2.03 -10.96 -5.07
C PHE A 82 -3.02 -11.62 -6.04
N ILE A 83 -2.55 -12.21 -7.14
CA ILE A 83 -3.37 -12.92 -8.13
C ILE A 83 -4.10 -14.11 -7.49
N ASP A 84 -3.45 -14.86 -6.59
CA ASP A 84 -4.11 -15.94 -5.84
C ASP A 84 -5.22 -15.41 -4.92
N SER A 85 -5.03 -14.24 -4.33
CA SER A 85 -6.06 -13.60 -3.51
C SER A 85 -7.30 -13.20 -4.33
N LEU A 86 -7.12 -12.76 -5.57
CA LEU A 86 -8.22 -12.40 -6.47
C LEU A 86 -9.06 -13.62 -6.83
N GLU A 87 -8.43 -14.77 -7.06
CA GLU A 87 -9.11 -16.03 -7.34
C GLU A 87 -9.95 -16.48 -6.15
N ALA A 88 -9.38 -16.43 -4.93
CA ALA A 88 -10.09 -16.77 -3.70
C ALA A 88 -11.29 -15.85 -3.43
N GLY A 89 -11.23 -14.59 -3.84
CA GLY A 89 -12.28 -13.59 -3.63
C GLY A 89 -13.42 -13.58 -4.67
N ARG A 90 -13.35 -14.39 -5.74
CA ARG A 90 -14.33 -14.29 -6.85
C ARG A 90 -15.78 -14.54 -6.44
N SER A 91 -16.00 -15.30 -5.38
CA SER A 91 -17.34 -15.64 -4.89
C SER A 91 -17.86 -14.70 -3.80
N SER A 92 -17.03 -13.79 -3.26
CA SER A 92 -17.37 -13.05 -2.05
C SER A 92 -18.10 -11.72 -2.28
N GLN A 93 -18.35 -11.31 -3.54
CA GLN A 93 -18.89 -9.99 -3.92
C GLN A 93 -18.22 -8.82 -3.15
N SER A 94 -16.98 -9.04 -2.71
CA SER A 94 -16.34 -8.19 -1.72
C SER A 94 -15.45 -7.17 -2.39
N ARG A 95 -15.13 -6.12 -1.63
CA ARG A 95 -14.06 -5.19 -1.99
C ARG A 95 -12.79 -5.57 -1.26
N GLN A 96 -11.66 -5.31 -1.88
CA GLN A 96 -10.34 -5.49 -1.29
C GLN A 96 -9.48 -4.28 -1.63
N ARG A 97 -8.67 -3.84 -0.67
CA ARG A 97 -7.58 -2.91 -0.91
C ARG A 97 -6.29 -3.67 -0.78
N ALA A 98 -5.42 -3.54 -1.77
CA ALA A 98 -4.15 -4.25 -1.79
C ALA A 98 -2.99 -3.27 -1.86
N ILE A 99 -1.91 -3.59 -1.15
CA ILE A 99 -0.58 -3.03 -1.37
C ILE A 99 0.25 -4.17 -1.95
N VAL A 100 0.72 -4.02 -3.18
CA VAL A 100 1.34 -5.13 -3.93
C VAL A 100 2.76 -4.77 -4.28
N ARG A 101 3.68 -5.69 -3.95
CA ARG A 101 5.09 -5.59 -4.33
C ARG A 101 5.36 -6.21 -5.70
N ASP A 102 6.11 -5.50 -6.54
CA ASP A 102 6.67 -6.05 -7.79
C ASP A 102 7.98 -6.81 -7.51
N TYR A 103 7.91 -7.95 -6.82
CA TYR A 103 9.11 -8.74 -6.49
C TYR A 103 9.86 -9.24 -7.75
N PRO A 104 11.21 -9.21 -7.79
CA PRO A 104 12.15 -8.93 -6.69
C PRO A 104 12.40 -7.45 -6.39
N ASN A 105 11.81 -6.52 -7.15
CA ASN A 105 11.97 -5.09 -6.92
C ASN A 105 11.35 -4.67 -5.58
N VAL A 106 11.75 -3.49 -5.09
CA VAL A 106 11.19 -2.88 -3.88
C VAL A 106 9.95 -2.02 -4.17
N HIS A 107 9.54 -1.94 -5.44
CA HIS A 107 8.41 -1.11 -5.86
C HIS A 107 7.09 -1.66 -5.31
N HIS A 108 6.26 -0.76 -4.78
CA HIS A 108 4.92 -1.06 -4.30
C HIS A 108 3.91 -0.13 -4.94
N PHE A 109 2.73 -0.67 -5.23
CA PHE A 109 1.57 0.08 -5.71
C PHE A 109 0.31 -0.34 -4.97
N ALA A 110 -0.68 0.54 -4.95
CA ALA A 110 -1.98 0.25 -4.37
C ALA A 110 -2.94 -0.29 -5.44
N VAL A 111 -3.87 -1.14 -5.03
CA VAL A 111 -4.95 -1.63 -5.90
C VAL A 111 -6.27 -1.60 -5.14
N ASP A 112 -7.27 -0.89 -5.66
CA ASP A 112 -8.68 -1.05 -5.27
C ASP A 112 -9.29 -2.15 -6.13
N VAL A 113 -9.91 -3.14 -5.49
CA VAL A 113 -10.49 -4.31 -6.15
C VAL A 113 -11.97 -4.39 -5.80
N LYS A 114 -12.80 -4.65 -6.82
CA LYS A 114 -14.20 -5.04 -6.66
C LYS A 114 -14.44 -6.38 -7.34
N HIS A 115 -14.96 -7.33 -6.59
CA HIS A 115 -15.52 -8.58 -7.12
C HIS A 115 -17.01 -8.38 -7.39
N HIS A 116 -17.44 -8.73 -8.60
CA HIS A 116 -18.81 -8.53 -9.08
C HIS A 116 -19.64 -9.81 -8.94
N GLU A 117 -20.96 -9.68 -8.91
CA GLU A 117 -21.90 -10.81 -8.76
C GLU A 117 -21.74 -11.87 -9.86
N ASN A 118 -21.38 -11.46 -11.08
CA ASN A 118 -21.13 -12.35 -12.21
C ASN A 118 -19.77 -13.07 -12.12
N GLY A 119 -19.06 -12.96 -11.00
CA GLY A 119 -17.74 -13.54 -10.78
C GLY A 119 -16.60 -12.82 -11.49
N ALA A 120 -16.85 -11.68 -12.14
CA ALA A 120 -15.82 -10.83 -12.71
C ALA A 120 -15.13 -9.99 -11.61
N SER A 121 -13.94 -9.47 -11.90
CA SER A 121 -13.20 -8.57 -11.01
C SER A 121 -12.71 -7.34 -11.76
N THR A 122 -12.84 -6.17 -11.16
CA THR A 122 -12.26 -4.92 -11.67
C THR A 122 -11.24 -4.39 -10.69
N LEU A 123 -10.10 -3.96 -11.23
CA LEU A 123 -8.95 -3.50 -10.48
C LEU A 123 -8.60 -2.07 -10.91
N ILE A 124 -8.39 -1.20 -9.94
CA ILE A 124 -7.88 0.15 -10.16
C ILE A 124 -6.53 0.23 -9.45
N VAL A 125 -5.46 0.15 -10.23
CA VAL A 125 -4.08 0.31 -9.74
C VAL A 125 -3.81 1.80 -9.59
N LEU A 126 -3.39 2.21 -8.41
CA LEU A 126 -3.01 3.59 -8.10
C LEU A 126 -1.49 3.65 -7.97
N GLU A 127 -0.85 4.21 -8.98
CA GLU A 127 0.59 4.45 -8.98
C GLU A 127 0.91 5.85 -8.47
N SER A 128 1.79 5.91 -7.48
CA SER A 128 2.15 7.15 -6.80
C SER A 128 3.21 7.95 -7.52
N ALA A 129 4.14 7.30 -8.22
CA ALA A 129 5.17 7.92 -9.03
C ALA A 129 4.70 8.13 -10.49
N SER A 130 5.59 8.62 -11.34
CA SER A 130 5.37 8.63 -12.79
C SER A 130 5.79 7.27 -13.35
N ALA A 131 4.95 6.65 -14.18
CA ALA A 131 5.35 5.49 -14.98
C ALA A 131 5.85 5.89 -16.38
N GLY A 132 6.10 7.20 -16.60
CA GLY A 132 6.52 7.81 -17.86
C GLY A 132 7.92 7.43 -18.38
N ASN A 133 8.52 6.36 -17.87
CA ASN A 133 9.66 5.71 -18.51
C ASN A 133 9.17 4.34 -18.99
N GLU A 134 8.93 4.18 -20.30
CA GLU A 134 8.34 2.97 -20.92
C GLU A 134 9.11 1.67 -20.60
N ILE A 135 10.38 1.78 -20.17
CA ILE A 135 11.24 0.67 -19.75
C ILE A 135 10.93 0.22 -18.30
N ALA A 136 10.18 1.03 -17.53
CA ALA A 136 9.98 0.89 -16.10
C ALA A 136 8.49 0.95 -15.69
N LEU A 137 7.55 0.38 -16.46
CA LEU A 137 6.20 0.05 -15.99
C LEU A 137 6.31 -1.05 -14.92
N PRO A 138 6.46 -0.74 -13.62
CA PRO A 138 6.97 -1.69 -12.65
C PRO A 138 5.84 -2.66 -12.31
N GLY A 139 5.98 -3.91 -12.76
CA GLY A 139 5.04 -4.97 -12.46
C GLY A 139 3.68 -4.92 -13.18
N TYR A 140 3.25 -3.83 -13.80
CA TYR A 140 1.89 -3.77 -14.39
C TYR A 140 1.72 -4.65 -15.64
N THR A 141 2.74 -4.72 -16.49
CA THR A 141 2.71 -5.59 -17.68
C THR A 141 2.63 -7.06 -17.28
N LYS A 142 3.41 -7.43 -16.24
CA LYS A 142 3.35 -8.74 -15.59
C LYS A 142 1.97 -8.99 -14.98
N LEU A 143 1.43 -8.06 -14.20
CA LEU A 143 0.09 -8.14 -13.61
C LEU A 143 -0.98 -8.33 -14.68
N ALA A 144 -1.00 -7.49 -15.72
CA ALA A 144 -1.95 -7.59 -16.82
C ALA A 144 -1.84 -8.92 -17.57
N SER A 145 -0.61 -9.41 -17.79
CA SER A 145 -0.37 -10.73 -18.39
C SER A 145 -0.95 -11.86 -17.54
N MET A 146 -0.69 -11.83 -16.23
CA MET A 146 -1.21 -12.82 -15.28
C MET A 146 -2.74 -12.77 -15.18
N LEU A 147 -3.34 -11.58 -15.17
CA LEU A 147 -4.79 -11.44 -15.18
C LEU A 147 -5.41 -12.06 -16.44
N ARG A 148 -4.83 -11.80 -17.61
CA ARG A 148 -5.31 -12.40 -18.87
C ARG A 148 -5.15 -13.92 -18.87
N SER A 149 -4.00 -14.42 -18.44
CA SER A 149 -3.71 -15.86 -18.40
C SER A 149 -4.61 -16.61 -17.42
N LYS A 150 -4.84 -16.07 -16.21
CA LYS A 150 -5.60 -16.77 -15.16
C LYS A 150 -7.11 -16.58 -15.28
N PHE A 151 -7.56 -15.42 -15.76
CA PHE A 151 -8.98 -15.06 -15.72
C PHE A 151 -9.64 -14.90 -17.09
N GLY A 152 -8.91 -15.03 -18.20
CA GLY A 152 -9.49 -15.03 -19.56
C GLY A 152 -10.31 -13.78 -19.90
N GLY A 153 -10.06 -12.65 -19.25
CA GLY A 153 -10.80 -11.38 -19.42
C GLY A 153 -11.93 -11.14 -18.40
N SER A 154 -12.20 -12.11 -17.50
CA SER A 154 -13.08 -11.92 -16.34
C SER A 154 -12.43 -11.11 -15.21
N ALA A 155 -11.16 -10.73 -15.34
CA ALA A 155 -10.53 -9.71 -14.52
C ALA A 155 -9.95 -8.60 -15.41
N ARG A 156 -10.26 -7.34 -15.09
CA ARG A 156 -9.83 -6.16 -15.85
C ARG A 156 -9.15 -5.17 -14.94
N MET A 157 -8.13 -4.48 -15.45
CA MET A 157 -7.40 -3.47 -14.70
C MET A 157 -7.27 -2.17 -15.48
N VAL A 158 -7.20 -1.08 -14.73
CA VAL A 158 -6.71 0.22 -15.18
C VAL A 158 -5.58 0.66 -14.24
N VAL A 159 -4.62 1.44 -14.76
CA VAL A 159 -3.58 2.10 -13.97
C VAL A 159 -3.84 3.59 -14.00
N ILE A 160 -3.84 4.22 -12.83
CA ILE A 160 -3.90 5.67 -12.66
C ILE A 160 -2.58 6.11 -12.06
N GLU A 161 -1.83 6.90 -12.81
CA GLU A 161 -0.60 7.53 -12.35
C GLU A 161 -0.93 8.88 -11.73
N ALA A 162 -0.56 9.07 -10.47
CA ALA A 162 -0.80 10.32 -9.76
C ALA A 162 0.40 11.29 -9.81
N GLU A 163 1.61 10.78 -10.08
CA GLU A 163 2.87 11.52 -10.00
C GLU A 163 3.05 12.32 -8.69
N ALA A 164 2.41 11.90 -7.60
CA ALA A 164 2.44 12.56 -6.31
C ALA A 164 3.76 12.30 -5.56
N GLN A 165 4.33 11.11 -5.73
CA GLN A 165 5.62 10.73 -5.17
C GLN A 165 6.75 11.32 -6.03
N LYS A 166 7.63 12.09 -5.39
CA LYS A 166 8.86 12.62 -6.01
C LYS A 166 10.14 11.99 -5.43
N SER A 167 10.05 11.35 -4.28
CA SER A 167 11.16 10.59 -3.68
C SER A 167 11.29 9.22 -4.35
N LEU A 168 12.46 8.59 -4.22
CA LEU A 168 12.70 7.25 -4.75
C LEU A 168 12.34 6.13 -3.76
N ASN A 169 12.00 6.46 -2.52
CA ASN A 169 12.01 5.53 -1.39
C ASN A 169 10.68 5.45 -0.60
N ASP A 170 9.63 6.17 -0.99
CA ASP A 170 8.37 6.22 -0.22
C ASP A 170 7.22 5.39 -0.80
N CYS A 171 7.46 4.54 -1.81
CA CYS A 171 6.39 3.82 -2.54
C CYS A 171 5.50 2.96 -1.64
N VAL A 172 6.05 2.39 -0.56
CA VAL A 172 5.30 1.60 0.42
C VAL A 172 4.27 2.47 1.15
N ILE A 173 4.70 3.63 1.65
CA ILE A 173 3.84 4.55 2.42
C ILE A 173 2.82 5.24 1.51
N PHE A 174 3.21 5.62 0.29
CA PHE A 174 2.27 6.14 -0.69
C PHE A 174 1.22 5.10 -1.10
N ALA A 175 1.60 3.84 -1.33
CA ALA A 175 0.65 2.79 -1.63
C ALA A 175 -0.32 2.55 -0.44
N LEU A 176 0.16 2.59 0.79
CA LEU A 176 -0.71 2.52 1.97
C LEU A 176 -1.71 3.69 2.01
N ASP A 177 -1.25 4.93 1.83
CA ASP A 177 -2.12 6.11 1.83
C ASP A 177 -3.15 6.06 0.70
N PHE A 178 -2.75 5.65 -0.50
CA PHE A 178 -3.64 5.51 -1.66
C PHE A 178 -4.70 4.43 -1.44
N ALA A 179 -4.33 3.29 -0.85
CA ALA A 179 -5.28 2.25 -0.49
C ALA A 179 -6.32 2.76 0.53
N LEU A 180 -5.88 3.50 1.55
CA LEU A 180 -6.77 4.12 2.53
C LEU A 180 -7.66 5.20 1.92
N ALA A 181 -7.12 6.01 0.99
CA ALA A 181 -7.88 7.02 0.26
C ALA A 181 -8.96 6.38 -0.63
N ALA A 182 -8.63 5.28 -1.32
CA ALA A 182 -9.59 4.51 -2.10
C ALA A 182 -10.74 3.98 -1.24
N TYR A 183 -10.43 3.48 -0.05
CA TYR A 183 -11.45 3.11 0.94
C TYR A 183 -12.33 4.30 1.36
N GLN A 184 -11.74 5.46 1.64
CA GLN A 184 -12.51 6.65 2.05
C GLN A 184 -13.43 7.16 0.93
N LYS A 185 -13.02 6.99 -0.33
CA LYS A 185 -13.77 7.43 -1.53
C LYS A 185 -14.56 6.31 -2.19
N ARG A 186 -14.67 5.15 -1.53
CA ARG A 186 -15.21 3.91 -2.09
C ARG A 186 -16.62 4.05 -2.65
N ASN A 187 -17.49 4.80 -1.97
CA ASN A 187 -18.90 4.94 -2.36
C ASN A 187 -19.14 6.12 -3.30
N SER A 188 -18.24 7.11 -3.31
CA SER A 188 -18.45 8.36 -4.05
C SER A 188 -17.74 8.39 -5.41
N VAL A 189 -16.58 7.74 -5.53
CA VAL A 189 -15.73 7.80 -6.73
C VAL A 189 -15.48 6.40 -7.28
N PHE A 190 -14.87 5.54 -6.47
CA PHE A 190 -14.42 4.22 -6.93
C PHE A 190 -15.57 3.29 -7.32
N GLU A 191 -16.75 3.44 -6.71
CA GLU A 191 -17.92 2.66 -7.13
C GLU A 191 -18.35 2.95 -8.57
N GLY A 192 -18.25 4.19 -9.03
CA GLY A 192 -18.60 4.54 -10.42
C GLY A 192 -17.51 4.15 -11.43
N TRP A 193 -16.27 3.97 -10.97
CA TRP A 193 -15.15 3.55 -11.81
C TRP A 193 -15.07 2.03 -11.98
N HIS A 194 -15.62 1.26 -11.04
CA HIS A 194 -15.64 -0.20 -11.04
C HIS A 194 -16.92 -0.80 -11.63
#